data_AF-A0A973B3G0-F1
#
_entry.id   AF-A0A973B3G0-F1
#
_cell.length_a   1.000
_cell.length_b   1.000
_cell.length_c   1.000
_cell.angle_alpha   90.00
_cell.angle_beta   90.00
_cell.angle_gamma   90.00
#
_symmetry.space_group_name_H-M   'P 1'
#
loop_
_entity.id
_entity.type
_entity.pdbx_description
1 polymer ?
#
loop_
_entity_poly.entity_id
_entity_poly.type
_entity_poly.pdbx_seq_one_letter_code
_entity_poly.pdbx_strand_id
1 'polypeptide(L)'
;MEELTTGIFPPQAIEIWGKTNANGTFKRIHVLKVPVPKETRFHELYAIDVKFKPTLFSEMKIIAKPLEKIPQFNVAKDKARVRTRAVAKDKRALLLVDEIFLN
;
A
#
# COMPACT_ATOMS: atom_id res chain seq x y z
N MET A 1 -10.81 -2.38 24.59
CA MET A 1 -9.47 -1.77 24.40
C MET A 1 -9.27 -1.70 22.89
N GLU A 2 -9.56 -0.56 22.25
CA GLU A 2 -9.45 -0.43 20.80
C GLU A 2 -8.03 0.00 20.41
N GLU A 3 -7.30 -0.87 19.73
CA GLU A 3 -6.02 -0.54 19.11
C GLU A 3 -6.27 0.31 17.86
N LEU A 4 -6.21 1.64 18.00
CA LEU A 4 -6.56 2.57 16.91
C LEU A 4 -5.40 2.95 15.99
N THR A 5 -4.19 2.41 16.21
CA THR A 5 -3.05 2.64 15.30
C THR A 5 -2.24 1.35 15.15
N THR A 6 -2.64 0.49 14.21
CA THR A 6 -1.94 -0.78 13.94
C THR A 6 -0.62 -0.62 13.21
N GLY A 7 -0.33 0.57 12.67
CA GLY A 7 0.81 0.78 11.78
C GLY A 7 0.63 0.12 10.40
N ILE A 8 -0.57 -0.36 10.10
CA ILE A 8 -0.95 -0.94 8.82
C ILE A 8 -1.47 0.18 7.91
N PHE A 9 -0.93 0.27 6.71
CA PHE A 9 -1.33 1.27 5.71
C PHE A 9 -1.50 0.62 4.35
N PRO A 10 -2.35 1.20 3.47
CA PRO A 10 -2.34 0.81 2.05
C PRO A 10 -0.95 1.03 1.45
N PRO A 11 -0.62 0.36 0.33
CA PRO A 11 0.65 0.60 -0.35
C PRO A 11 0.72 2.06 -0.80
N GLN A 12 1.91 2.66 -0.86
CA GLN A 12 2.10 3.99 -1.44
C GLN A 12 2.06 3.98 -2.97
N ALA A 13 2.40 2.83 -3.56
CA ALA A 13 2.31 2.59 -4.99
C ALA A 13 2.22 1.10 -5.31
N ILE A 14 1.57 0.78 -6.43
CA ILE A 14 1.60 -0.54 -7.04
C ILE A 14 2.30 -0.41 -8.39
N GLU A 15 3.30 -1.23 -8.64
CA GLU A 15 4.01 -1.28 -9.92
C GLU A 15 3.77 -2.61 -10.60
N ILE A 16 3.41 -2.55 -11.88
CA ILE A 16 3.30 -3.71 -12.76
C ILE A 16 4.52 -3.74 -13.66
N TRP A 17 5.24 -4.85 -13.60
CA TRP A 17 6.41 -5.12 -14.41
C TRP A 17 6.19 -6.39 -15.21
N GLY A 18 6.76 -6.45 -16.41
CA GLY A 18 6.73 -7.67 -17.21
C GLY A 18 7.93 -7.79 -18.11
N LYS A 19 8.15 -9.00 -18.60
CA LYS A 19 9.10 -9.30 -19.67
C LYS A 19 8.43 -10.19 -20.71
N THR A 20 8.82 -10.01 -21.96
CA THR A 20 8.26 -10.75 -23.09
C THR A 20 8.97 -12.08 -23.31
N ASN A 21 10.26 -12.16 -22.95
CA ASN A 21 11.09 -13.36 -23.10
C ASN A 21 11.58 -13.82 -21.72
N ALA A 22 11.69 -15.13 -21.49
CA ALA A 22 12.15 -15.70 -20.23
C ALA A 22 13.55 -15.17 -19.80
N ASN A 23 14.44 -14.92 -20.77
CA ASN A 23 15.78 -14.37 -20.52
C ASN A 23 15.84 -12.83 -20.59
N GLY A 24 14.71 -12.15 -20.79
CA GLY A 24 14.62 -10.71 -20.88
C GLY A 24 14.66 -10.01 -19.51
N THR A 25 14.87 -8.69 -19.53
CA THR A 25 14.76 -7.87 -18.33
C THR A 25 13.31 -7.45 -18.08
N PHE A 26 12.92 -7.39 -16.81
CA PHE A 26 11.63 -6.81 -16.42
C PHE A 26 11.63 -5.31 -16.77
N LYS A 27 10.59 -4.88 -17.50
CA LYS A 27 10.30 -3.47 -17.76
C LYS A 27 9.03 -3.06 -17.04
N ARG A 28 9.01 -1.82 -16.54
CA ARG A 28 7.85 -1.28 -15.85
C ARG A 28 6.78 -0.93 -16.86
N ILE A 29 5.63 -1.60 -16.75
CA ILE A 29 4.47 -1.44 -17.64
C ILE A 29 3.57 -0.33 -17.09
N HIS A 30 3.34 -0.34 -15.77
CA HIS A 30 2.44 0.59 -15.13
C HIS A 30 2.87 0.91 -13.70
N VAL A 31 2.49 2.10 -13.22
CA VAL A 31 2.60 2.50 -11.82
C VAL A 31 1.32 3.22 -11.41
N LEU A 32 0.63 2.67 -10.42
CA LEU A 32 -0.46 3.33 -9.74
C LEU A 32 0.08 3.93 -8.43
N LYS A 33 -0.01 5.25 -8.27
CA LYS A 33 0.18 5.90 -6.96
C LYS A 33 -1.12 5.81 -6.19
N VAL A 34 -1.05 5.32 -4.96
CA VAL A 34 -2.23 5.15 -4.10
C VAL A 34 -2.24 6.30 -3.09
N PRO A 35 -3.35 7.07 -2.99
CA PRO A 35 -3.45 8.16 -2.02
C PRO A 35 -3.30 7.64 -0.58
N VAL A 36 -2.37 8.23 0.17
CA VAL A 36 -2.22 7.94 1.60
C VAL A 36 -3.39 8.59 2.35
N PRO A 37 -4.07 7.86 3.26
CA PRO A 37 -5.12 8.42 4.10
C PRO A 37 -4.60 9.63 4.89
N LYS A 38 -5.38 10.71 4.91
CA LYS A 38 -5.05 11.97 5.61
C LYS A 38 -5.57 12.04 7.04
N GLU A 39 -6.41 11.08 7.43
CA GLU A 39 -7.08 11.00 8.73
C GLU A 39 -7.12 9.54 9.19
N THR A 40 -7.26 9.33 10.50
CA THR A 40 -7.47 8.00 11.08
C THR A 40 -8.75 7.40 10.51
N ARG A 41 -8.66 6.21 9.92
CA ARG A 41 -9.80 5.46 9.39
C ARG A 41 -9.92 4.11 10.10
N PHE A 42 -11.11 3.52 10.06
CA PHE A 42 -11.28 2.13 10.45
C PHE A 42 -10.43 1.21 9.56
N HIS A 43 -9.96 0.10 10.13
CA HIS A 43 -9.19 -0.90 9.40
C HIS A 43 -10.14 -1.64 8.44
N GLU A 44 -10.10 -1.28 7.17
CA GLU A 44 -10.89 -1.91 6.10
C GLU A 44 -9.96 -2.56 5.09
N LEU A 45 -10.41 -3.67 4.50
CA LEU A 45 -9.76 -4.29 3.35
C LEU A 45 -10.11 -3.47 2.11
N TYR A 46 -9.09 -2.94 1.45
CA TYR A 46 -9.26 -2.15 0.23
C TYR A 46 -8.91 -2.99 -1.00
N ALA A 47 -9.88 -3.18 -1.90
CA ALA A 47 -9.59 -3.62 -3.25
C ALA A 47 -8.94 -2.47 -4.02
N ILE A 48 -7.76 -2.71 -4.61
CA ILE A 48 -7.06 -1.72 -5.43
C ILE A 48 -7.04 -2.21 -6.87
N ASP A 49 -7.82 -1.56 -7.72
CA ASP A 49 -7.87 -1.86 -9.14
C ASP A 49 -6.73 -1.19 -9.90
N VAL A 50 -5.95 -1.98 -10.62
CA VAL A 50 -4.90 -1.50 -11.52
C VAL A 50 -5.28 -1.82 -12.96
N LYS A 51 -5.51 -0.78 -13.76
CA LYS A 51 -5.80 -0.91 -15.20
C LYS A 51 -4.62 -0.41 -16.02
N PHE A 52 -4.15 -1.23 -16.95
CA PHE A 52 -3.08 -0.89 -17.87
C PHE A 52 -3.42 -1.40 -19.27
N LYS A 53 -2.70 -0.92 -20.30
CA LYS A 53 -2.95 -1.35 -21.67
C LYS A 53 -2.71 -2.87 -21.80
N PRO A 54 -3.59 -3.62 -22.49
CA PRO A 54 -3.35 -5.03 -22.78
C PRO A 54 -1.95 -5.21 -23.38
N THR A 55 -1.13 -6.04 -22.73
CA THR A 55 0.28 -6.23 -23.07
C THR A 55 0.59 -7.70 -22.96
N LEU A 56 1.25 -8.27 -23.98
CA LEU A 56 1.73 -9.64 -23.93
C LEU A 56 2.99 -9.74 -23.06
N PHE A 57 2.98 -10.60 -22.06
CA PHE A 57 4.13 -10.91 -21.21
C PHE A 57 4.27 -12.42 -21.06
N SER A 58 5.51 -12.92 -20.99
CA SER A 58 5.77 -14.30 -20.58
C SER A 58 5.83 -14.42 -19.05
N GLU A 59 6.29 -13.37 -18.37
CA GLU A 59 6.28 -13.28 -16.92
C GLU A 59 5.86 -11.88 -16.47
N MET A 60 5.09 -11.84 -15.38
CA MET A 60 4.64 -10.61 -14.73
C MET A 60 5.12 -10.57 -13.29
N LYS A 61 5.44 -9.36 -12.82
CA LYS A 61 5.81 -9.07 -11.44
C LYS A 61 4.99 -7.88 -10.95
N ILE A 62 4.35 -8.06 -9.80
CA ILE A 62 3.56 -7.03 -9.14
C ILE A 62 4.31 -6.61 -7.87
N ILE A 63 4.55 -5.31 -7.71
CA ILE A 63 5.25 -4.75 -6.56
C ILE A 63 4.32 -3.77 -5.86
N ALA A 64 3.76 -4.18 -4.71
CA ALA A 64 3.06 -3.27 -3.81
C ALA A 64 4.08 -2.69 -2.81
N LYS A 65 4.31 -1.37 -2.87
CA LYS A 65 5.29 -0.69 -2.01
C LYS A 65 4.63 -0.26 -0.70
N PRO A 66 5.06 -0.76 0.47
CA PRO A 66 4.62 -0.23 1.76
C PRO A 66 4.95 1.25 1.90
N LEU A 67 4.18 1.96 2.71
CA LEU A 67 4.43 3.36 3.01
C LEU A 67 5.75 3.52 3.79
N GLU A 68 6.68 4.29 3.23
CA GLU A 68 8.03 4.45 3.81
C GLU A 68 8.02 5.24 5.11
N LYS A 69 7.13 6.21 5.24
CA LYS A 69 6.99 7.06 6.42
C LYS A 69 5.51 7.22 6.78
N ILE A 70 5.17 6.81 7.99
CA ILE A 70 3.81 6.99 8.53
C ILE A 70 3.55 8.49 8.75
N PRO A 71 2.49 9.07 8.16
CA PRO A 71 2.18 10.48 8.30
C PRO A 71 1.83 10.83 9.75
N GLN A 72 2.19 12.04 10.16
CA GLN A 72 1.82 12.57 11.46
C GLN A 72 0.38 13.07 11.42
N PHE A 73 -0.57 12.29 11.93
CA PHE A 73 -1.92 12.77 12.17
C PHE A 73 -1.91 13.78 13.33
N ASN A 74 -2.69 14.86 13.22
CA ASN A 74 -2.78 15.88 14.26
C ASN A 74 -3.56 15.36 15.48
N VAL A 75 -2.84 14.62 16.34
CA VAL A 75 -3.36 13.98 17.55
C VAL A 75 -4.04 14.96 18.52
N ALA A 76 -3.81 16.28 18.40
CA ALA A 76 -4.37 17.31 19.28
C ALA A 76 -5.91 17.40 19.26
N LYS A 77 -6.57 17.05 18.15
CA LYS A 77 -8.05 16.94 18.08
C LYS A 77 -8.57 15.57 18.57
N ASP A 78 -7.73 14.54 18.54
CA ASP A 78 -8.10 13.15 18.90
C ASP A 78 -7.81 12.80 20.37
N LYS A 79 -7.19 13.72 21.13
CA LYS A 79 -6.84 13.55 22.55
C LYS A 79 -8.04 13.24 23.46
N ALA A 80 -9.27 13.52 23.02
CA ALA A 80 -10.46 13.22 23.81
C ALA A 80 -10.77 11.71 23.90
N ARG A 81 -10.10 10.83 23.13
CA ARG A 81 -10.57 9.44 23.01
C ARG A 81 -9.54 8.32 23.13
N VAL A 82 -8.22 8.56 23.11
CA VAL A 82 -7.27 7.45 22.87
C VAL A 82 -5.99 7.51 23.71
N ARG A 83 -5.78 6.48 24.55
CA ARG A 83 -4.47 6.08 25.09
C ARG A 83 -3.85 5.05 24.13
N THR A 84 -3.12 5.50 23.12
CA THR A 84 -2.45 4.61 22.14
C THR A 84 -1.00 4.32 22.53
N ARG A 85 -0.55 3.08 22.32
CA ARG A 85 0.89 2.77 22.18
C ARG A 85 1.39 3.58 20.98
N ALA A 86 2.40 4.42 21.18
CA ALA A 86 3.00 5.20 20.12
C ALA A 86 3.52 4.25 19.02
N VAL A 87 2.86 4.20 17.86
CA VAL A 87 3.51 3.73 16.65
C VAL A 87 4.69 4.65 16.44
N ALA A 88 5.90 4.10 16.50
CA ALA A 88 7.11 4.89 16.38
C ALA A 88 7.08 5.63 15.04
N LYS A 89 6.89 6.95 15.14
CA LYS A 89 7.09 7.92 14.08
C LYS A 89 8.41 7.57 13.38
N ASP A 90 8.40 7.57 12.04
CA ASP A 90 9.54 7.20 11.19
C ASP A 90 9.83 5.70 10.99
N LYS A 91 8.92 4.80 11.39
CA LYS A 91 8.95 3.40 10.93
C LYS A 91 8.20 3.23 9.60
N ARG A 92 8.68 2.28 8.80
CA ARG A 92 7.97 1.77 7.61
C ARG A 92 6.65 1.15 8.05
N ALA A 93 5.58 1.45 7.33
CA ALA A 93 4.27 0.85 7.59
C ALA A 93 4.28 -0.65 7.28
N LEU A 94 3.46 -1.39 8.02
CA LEU A 94 3.07 -2.74 7.62
C LEU A 94 2.08 -2.66 6.46
N LEU A 95 2.24 -3.57 5.51
CA LEU A 95 1.31 -3.76 4.40
C LEU A 95 0.84 -5.21 4.44
N LEU A 96 -0.46 -5.41 4.53
CA LEU A 96 -1.09 -6.72 4.44
C LEU A 96 -1.74 -6.84 3.07
N VAL A 97 -1.50 -7.97 2.41
CA VAL A 97 -2.12 -8.34 1.13
C VAL A 97 -2.74 -9.70 1.34
N ASP A 98 -4.02 -9.82 1.02
CA ASP A 98 -4.75 -11.07 1.10
C ASP A 98 -4.67 -11.79 -0.26
N GLU A 99 -5.34 -11.21 -1.26
CA GLU A 99 -5.52 -11.84 -2.57
C GLU A 99 -5.09 -10.93 -3.71
N ILE A 100 -4.63 -11.55 -4.81
CA ILE A 100 -4.33 -10.88 -6.07
C ILE A 100 -5.13 -11.55 -7.18
N PHE A 101 -6.07 -10.80 -7.76
CA PHE A 101 -6.86 -11.25 -8.89
C PHE A 101 -6.25 -10.74 -10.19
N LEU A 102 -6.06 -11.64 -11.17
CA LEU A 102 -5.53 -11.34 -12.49
C LEU A 102 -6.59 -11.69 -13.53
N ASN A 103 -6.78 -10.81 -14.52
CA ASN A 103 -7.73 -10.96 -15.63
C ASN A 103 -6.99 -10.86 -16.96
#